data_AF-A0A078JIP6-F1
#
_entry.id   AF-A0A078JIP6-F1
#
_cell.length_a   1.000
_cell.length_b   1.000
_cell.length_c   1.000
_cell.angle_alpha   90.00
_cell.angle_beta   90.00
_cell.angle_gamma   90.00
#
_symmetry.space_group_name_H-M   'P 1'
#
loop_
_entity.id
_entity.type
_entity.pdbx_description
1 polymer ?
#
loop_
_entity_poly.entity_id
_entity_poly.type
_entity_poly.pdbx_seq_one_letter_code
_entity_poly.pdbx_strand_id
1 'polypeptide(L)'
;NNSLKQGDGLRPKCLALGPSIVVFLYQNLAFLGLSYSSPIVVCAMGLQSPAFSFLLSIALGEGGLGWECKRTRGRVIGTLICFTGAFVEVIYLGPFIRPSPSSSPNSNFLTTISHYLTFFKNSDNWALGSLFLACATLSISIWNIIQLDTVQKYPQVMKVVSAYSLAGTLQCAIFSAFMEPDLSAWKLELNMDFYLIIATGIFGSIIRTSVQVKCSKMKGPYYVPLFKPFGILWASIFGTSFFVNSLHYGSVLGAAIAGTGYLLIMWSQVQRDVQKDMVEEKANHQLDSDDQITPLLLGNDDVDQV
;
A
#
# COMPACT_ATOMS: atom_id res chain seq x y z
N ASN A 1 8.88 7.40 -48.83
CA ASN A 1 8.50 8.06 -47.58
C ASN A 1 8.81 7.16 -46.40
N ASN A 2 10.05 7.26 -45.93
CA ASN A 2 10.61 6.54 -44.78
C ASN A 2 10.48 7.42 -43.52
N SER A 3 9.35 7.35 -42.82
CA SER A 3 9.13 8.15 -41.61
C SER A 3 8.39 7.40 -40.49
N LEU A 4 8.50 6.07 -40.43
CA LEU A 4 7.74 5.23 -39.48
C LEU A 4 8.57 4.17 -38.74
N LYS A 5 9.89 4.33 -38.66
CA LYS A 5 10.78 3.40 -37.93
C LYS A 5 11.87 4.15 -37.14
N GLN A 6 11.47 5.03 -36.22
CA GLN A 6 12.45 5.58 -35.27
C GLN A 6 11.81 6.12 -33.98
N GLY A 7 10.89 5.36 -33.38
CA GLY A 7 10.21 5.74 -32.13
C GLY A 7 10.09 4.68 -31.04
N ASP A 8 10.45 3.42 -31.31
CA ASP A 8 10.09 2.30 -30.42
C ASP A 8 11.21 1.84 -29.47
N GLY A 9 12.44 2.29 -29.67
CA GLY A 9 13.57 1.91 -28.80
C GLY A 9 13.69 2.71 -27.49
N LEU A 10 13.09 3.92 -27.44
CA LEU A 10 13.24 4.86 -26.31
C LEU A 10 12.04 4.82 -25.34
N ARG A 11 10.85 4.46 -25.83
CA ARG A 11 9.62 4.33 -25.03
C ARG A 11 9.70 3.24 -23.93
N PRO A 12 10.26 2.03 -24.14
CA PRO A 12 10.29 1.01 -23.09
C PRO A 12 11.28 1.34 -21.96
N LYS A 13 12.35 2.10 -22.24
CA LYS A 13 13.36 2.48 -21.24
C LYS A 13 12.83 3.54 -20.27
N CYS A 14 12.14 4.58 -20.77
CA CYS A 14 11.48 5.57 -19.92
C CYS A 14 10.31 4.99 -19.13
N LEU A 15 9.57 4.04 -19.71
CA LEU A 15 8.42 3.42 -19.06
C LEU A 15 8.80 2.50 -17.89
N ALA A 16 10.01 1.93 -17.89
CA ALA A 16 10.51 1.11 -16.77
C ALA A 16 11.25 1.92 -15.69
N LEU A 17 11.92 3.02 -16.07
CA LEU A 17 12.72 3.86 -15.17
C LEU A 17 11.86 4.64 -14.16
N GLY A 18 10.73 5.20 -14.61
CA GLY A 18 9.83 5.95 -13.72
C GLY A 18 9.31 5.10 -12.55
N PRO A 19 8.67 3.95 -12.82
CA PRO A 19 8.21 3.03 -11.78
C PRO A 19 9.34 2.54 -10.88
N SER A 20 10.50 2.14 -11.43
CA SER A 20 11.60 1.62 -10.61
C SER A 20 12.10 2.63 -9.57
N ILE A 21 12.16 3.92 -9.91
CA ILE A 21 12.51 5.00 -8.98
C ILE A 21 11.49 5.08 -7.83
N VAL A 22 10.20 4.89 -8.11
CA VAL A 22 9.15 4.91 -7.07
C VAL A 22 9.33 3.73 -6.10
N VAL A 23 9.69 2.53 -6.59
CA VAL A 23 10.03 1.38 -5.71
C VAL A 23 11.22 1.72 -4.82
N PHE A 24 12.27 2.25 -5.44
CA PHE A 24 13.51 2.61 -4.76
C PHE A 24 13.23 3.63 -3.63
N LEU A 25 12.50 4.71 -3.95
CA LEU A 25 12.12 5.73 -2.97
C LEU A 25 11.27 5.14 -1.85
N TYR A 26 10.23 4.37 -2.18
CA TYR A 26 9.36 3.72 -1.18
C TYR A 26 10.17 2.86 -0.21
N GLN A 27 11.02 1.97 -0.72
CA GLN A 27 11.73 1.01 0.12
C GLN A 27 12.72 1.69 1.07
N ASN A 28 13.49 2.67 0.57
CA ASN A 28 14.47 3.40 1.39
C ASN A 28 13.79 4.31 2.42
N LEU A 29 12.74 5.05 2.01
CA LEU A 29 12.00 5.92 2.92
C LEU A 29 11.25 5.12 3.99
N ALA A 30 10.72 3.94 3.66
CA ALA A 30 10.06 3.06 4.62
C ALA A 30 11.03 2.51 5.67
N PHE A 31 12.22 2.06 5.26
CA PHE A 31 13.24 1.59 6.20
C PHE A 31 13.83 2.72 7.03
N LEU A 32 14.15 3.85 6.41
CA LEU A 32 14.65 5.02 7.13
C LEU A 32 13.62 5.55 8.14
N GLY A 33 12.35 5.63 7.72
CA GLY A 33 11.24 6.00 8.58
C GLY A 33 11.04 5.03 9.74
N LEU A 34 11.15 3.71 9.49
CA LEU A 34 11.10 2.69 10.53
C LEU A 34 12.27 2.83 11.52
N SER A 35 13.49 3.16 11.06
CA SER A 35 14.67 3.35 11.93
C SER A 35 14.55 4.55 12.87
N TYR A 36 13.87 5.63 12.44
CA TYR A 36 13.63 6.82 13.27
C TYR A 36 12.32 6.77 14.05
N SER A 37 11.45 5.81 13.76
CA SER A 37 10.11 5.70 14.33
C SER A 37 9.90 4.33 14.97
N SER A 38 8.68 3.80 14.97
CA SER A 38 8.37 2.49 15.49
C SER A 38 7.55 1.67 14.49
N PRO A 39 7.51 0.33 14.63
CA PRO A 39 6.70 -0.53 13.77
C PRO A 39 5.22 -0.18 13.73
N ILE A 40 4.66 0.38 14.82
CA ILE A 40 3.24 0.72 14.87
C ILE A 40 2.91 1.95 14.01
N VAL A 41 3.83 2.91 13.90
CA VAL A 41 3.67 4.09 13.02
C VAL A 41 3.74 3.66 11.57
N VAL A 42 4.61 2.70 11.24
CA VAL A 42 4.66 2.11 9.89
C VAL A 42 3.32 1.45 9.54
N CYS A 43 2.72 0.72 10.49
CA CYS A 43 1.38 0.15 10.30
C CYS A 43 0.32 1.24 10.12
N ALA A 44 0.34 2.29 10.95
CA ALA A 44 -0.60 3.41 10.90
C ALA A 44 -0.53 4.18 9.58
N MET A 45 0.68 4.52 9.13
CA MET A 45 0.96 5.18 7.86
C MET A 45 0.53 4.29 6.68
N GLY A 46 0.74 2.97 6.77
CA GLY A 46 0.22 2.01 5.79
C GLY A 46 -1.30 2.08 5.58
N LEU A 47 -2.08 2.40 6.62
CA LEU A 47 -3.54 2.60 6.54
C LEU A 47 -3.94 3.92 5.89
N GLN A 48 -3.01 4.85 5.72
CA GLN A 48 -3.28 6.12 5.02
C GLN A 48 -3.13 5.98 3.50
N SER A 49 -2.59 4.87 2.99
CA SER A 49 -2.44 4.60 1.56
C SER A 49 -3.69 4.92 0.71
N PRO A 50 -4.91 4.47 1.05
CA PRO A 50 -6.09 4.80 0.24
C PRO A 50 -6.54 6.27 0.34
N ALA A 51 -6.19 6.98 1.42
CA ALA A 51 -6.44 8.41 1.57
C ALA A 51 -5.53 9.21 0.61
N PHE A 52 -4.23 8.88 0.59
CA PHE A 52 -3.29 9.46 -0.37
C PHE A 52 -3.64 9.13 -1.82
N SER A 53 -4.05 7.89 -2.11
CA SER A 53 -4.52 7.52 -3.45
C SER A 53 -5.78 8.30 -3.86
N PHE A 54 -6.68 8.62 -2.93
CA PHE A 54 -7.83 9.47 -3.22
C PHE A 54 -7.42 10.91 -3.54
N LEU A 55 -6.53 11.51 -2.74
CA LEU A 55 -6.00 12.84 -3.02
C LEU A 55 -5.30 12.92 -4.37
N LEU A 56 -4.49 11.91 -4.70
CA LEU A 56 -3.78 11.86 -5.96
C LEU A 56 -4.76 11.73 -7.15
N SER A 57 -5.82 10.93 -7.01
CA SER A 57 -6.89 10.83 -8.01
C SER A 57 -7.62 12.16 -8.23
N ILE A 58 -7.79 12.99 -7.18
CA ILE A 58 -8.32 14.35 -7.32
C ILE A 58 -7.31 15.25 -8.03
N ALA A 59 -6.04 15.21 -7.61
CA ALA A 59 -4.98 16.06 -8.16
C ALA A 59 -4.72 15.78 -9.66
N LEU A 60 -4.87 14.53 -10.09
CA LEU A 60 -4.76 14.13 -11.50
C LEU A 60 -6.03 14.45 -12.32
N GLY A 61 -7.11 14.93 -11.70
CA GLY A 61 -8.37 15.25 -12.37
C GLY A 61 -9.15 14.03 -12.90
N GLU A 62 -8.69 12.80 -12.62
CA GLU A 62 -9.33 11.56 -13.06
C GLU A 62 -10.60 11.23 -12.27
N GLY A 63 -10.84 11.93 -11.16
CA GLY A 63 -12.05 11.79 -10.35
C GLY A 63 -12.97 12.98 -10.50
N GLY A 64 -14.01 12.88 -11.32
CA GLY A 64 -15.15 13.79 -11.24
C GLY A 64 -15.69 13.80 -9.80
N LEU A 65 -15.47 14.89 -9.07
CA LEU A 65 -15.97 15.11 -7.72
C LEU A 65 -17.48 15.36 -7.80
N GLY A 66 -18.25 14.32 -8.07
CA GLY A 66 -19.69 14.32 -7.85
C GLY A 66 -19.96 14.42 -6.36
N TRP A 67 -19.93 15.65 -5.84
CA TRP A 67 -20.08 15.97 -4.41
C TRP A 67 -21.45 15.55 -3.88
N GLU A 68 -22.44 15.42 -4.78
CA GLU A 68 -23.81 15.04 -4.47
C GLU A 68 -23.98 13.56 -4.11
N CYS A 69 -22.99 12.71 -4.42
CA CYS A 69 -23.10 11.28 -4.12
C CYS A 69 -22.70 10.99 -2.66
N LYS A 70 -23.60 10.34 -1.90
CA LYS A 70 -23.35 9.84 -0.52
C LYS A 70 -22.02 9.07 -0.40
N ARG A 71 -21.58 8.42 -1.49
CA ARG A 71 -20.33 7.63 -1.56
C ARG A 71 -19.07 8.50 -1.63
N THR A 72 -19.08 9.57 -2.42
CA THR A 72 -17.98 10.55 -2.47
C THR A 72 -17.80 11.21 -1.10
N ARG A 73 -18.93 11.53 -0.44
CA ARG A 73 -18.93 12.05 0.93
C ARG A 73 -18.27 11.08 1.92
N GLY A 74 -18.55 9.78 1.80
CA GLY A 74 -17.90 8.73 2.62
C GLY A 74 -16.38 8.69 2.45
N ARG A 75 -15.86 8.79 1.22
CA ARG A 75 -14.40 8.89 0.98
C ARG A 75 -13.79 10.13 1.63
N VAL A 76 -14.44 11.29 1.47
CA VAL A 76 -13.92 12.57 2.00
C VAL A 76 -13.88 12.51 3.53
N ILE A 77 -14.97 12.10 4.18
CA ILE A 77 -15.02 11.95 5.63
C ILE A 77 -13.97 10.95 6.11
N GLY A 78 -13.87 9.78 5.46
CA GLY A 78 -12.86 8.78 5.82
C GLY A 78 -11.42 9.30 5.66
N THR A 79 -11.16 10.10 4.62
CA THR A 79 -9.85 10.73 4.38
C THR A 79 -9.51 11.76 5.45
N LEU A 80 -10.48 12.59 5.85
CA LEU A 80 -10.31 13.55 6.95
C LEU A 80 -9.99 12.81 8.26
N ILE A 81 -10.75 11.76 8.59
CA ILE A 81 -10.50 10.94 9.79
C ILE A 81 -9.11 10.29 9.75
N CYS A 82 -8.69 9.75 8.59
CA CYS A 82 -7.35 9.20 8.41
C CYS A 82 -6.25 10.21 8.72
N PHE A 83 -6.34 11.43 8.16
CA PHE A 83 -5.37 12.48 8.44
C PHE A 83 -5.43 12.98 9.87
N THR A 84 -6.62 13.10 10.47
CA THR A 84 -6.74 13.39 11.89
C THR A 84 -6.00 12.35 12.74
N GLY A 85 -6.13 11.06 12.42
CA GLY A 85 -5.35 10.00 13.08
C GLY A 85 -3.84 10.19 12.93
N ALA A 86 -3.38 10.56 11.73
CA ALA A 86 -1.98 10.88 11.45
C ALA A 86 -1.46 12.06 12.30
N PHE A 87 -2.24 13.14 12.37
CA PHE A 87 -1.88 14.32 13.16
C PHE A 87 -1.85 14.01 14.66
N VAL A 88 -2.81 13.22 15.16
CA VAL A 88 -2.82 12.76 16.56
C VAL A 88 -1.56 11.97 16.87
N GLU A 89 -1.13 11.07 15.97
CA GLU A 89 0.09 10.28 16.14
C GLU A 89 1.38 11.12 16.19
N VAL A 90 1.44 12.22 15.45
CA VAL A 90 2.60 13.13 15.44
C VAL A 90 2.59 14.08 16.64
N ILE A 91 1.42 14.66 16.98
CA ILE A 91 1.31 15.72 17.99
C ILE A 91 1.24 15.13 19.40
N TYR A 92 0.54 14.00 19.57
CA TYR A 92 0.32 13.39 20.87
C TYR A 92 1.26 12.21 21.05
N LEU A 93 2.43 12.46 21.63
CA LEU A 93 3.39 11.38 21.90
C LEU A 93 3.00 10.56 23.15
N GLY A 94 2.31 11.14 24.15
CA GLY A 94 1.78 10.42 25.31
C GLY A 94 2.83 9.63 26.14
N PRO A 95 2.46 9.02 27.27
CA PRO A 95 3.36 8.14 28.01
C PRO A 95 3.51 6.76 27.33
N PHE A 96 4.55 6.02 27.70
CA PHE A 96 4.70 4.62 27.30
C PHE A 96 3.59 3.76 27.90
N ILE A 97 3.06 2.82 27.10
CA ILE A 97 2.01 1.88 27.54
C ILE A 97 2.54 0.91 28.60
N ARG A 98 3.80 0.48 28.44
CA ARG A 98 4.51 -0.33 29.42
C ARG A 98 5.83 0.36 29.78
N PRO A 99 5.82 1.26 30.78
CA PRO A 99 7.04 1.88 31.27
C PRO A 99 7.92 0.85 31.98
N SER A 100 9.24 0.99 31.85
CA SER A 100 10.17 0.13 32.59
C SER A 100 10.10 0.43 34.08
N PRO A 101 9.97 -0.58 34.97
CA PRO A 101 10.20 -0.35 36.37
C PRO A 101 11.66 0.07 36.54
N SER A 102 11.89 1.31 36.94
CA SER A 102 13.20 1.78 37.35
C SER A 102 13.72 0.84 38.45
N SER A 103 14.88 0.22 38.22
CA SER A 103 15.62 -0.72 39.09
C SER A 103 15.09 -2.18 39.18
N SER A 104 15.50 -3.04 38.23
CA SER A 104 15.59 -4.48 38.50
C SER A 104 16.76 -5.12 37.73
N PRO A 105 17.60 -5.97 38.35
CA PRO A 105 18.83 -6.49 37.74
C PRO A 105 18.60 -7.59 36.68
N ASN A 106 17.35 -8.03 36.49
CA ASN A 106 17.00 -9.12 35.55
C ASN A 106 16.61 -8.63 34.15
N SER A 107 16.81 -7.36 33.82
CA SER A 107 16.43 -6.80 32.51
C SER A 107 17.28 -7.30 31.35
N ASN A 108 18.44 -7.94 31.59
CA ASN A 108 19.43 -8.29 30.57
C ASN A 108 18.84 -9.05 29.37
N PHE A 109 17.91 -9.98 29.57
CA PHE A 109 17.30 -10.72 28.45
C PHE A 109 16.42 -9.82 27.55
N LEU A 110 15.63 -8.92 28.13
CA LEU A 110 14.78 -7.98 27.40
C LEU A 110 15.60 -6.88 26.71
N THR A 111 16.70 -6.41 27.33
CA THR A 111 17.63 -5.48 26.70
C THR A 111 18.38 -6.14 25.54
N THR A 112 18.77 -7.41 25.65
CA THR A 112 19.42 -8.16 24.57
C THR A 112 18.49 -8.32 23.36
N ILE A 113 17.22 -8.68 23.54
CA ILE A 113 16.26 -8.74 22.41
C ILE A 113 16.05 -7.35 21.79
N SER A 114 15.99 -6.29 22.61
CA SER A 114 15.92 -4.92 22.13
C SER A 114 17.17 -4.48 21.35
N HIS A 115 18.34 -5.06 21.63
CA HIS A 115 19.58 -4.80 20.88
C HIS A 115 19.57 -5.49 19.51
N TYR A 116 19.01 -6.71 19.41
CA TYR A 116 18.81 -7.41 18.13
C TYR A 116 17.68 -6.81 17.29
N LEU A 117 16.74 -6.09 17.90
CA LEU A 117 15.64 -5.39 17.23
C LEU A 117 15.77 -3.88 17.44
N THR A 118 16.79 -3.30 16.81
CA THR A 118 17.21 -1.89 16.82
C THR A 118 16.11 -0.86 16.50
N PHE A 119 14.91 -1.31 16.13
CA PHE A 119 13.75 -0.54 15.69
C PHE A 119 12.93 0.15 16.80
N PHE A 120 13.39 0.13 18.06
CA PHE A 120 12.67 0.70 19.20
C PHE A 120 13.47 1.74 19.99
N LYS A 121 14.56 2.28 19.42
CA LYS A 121 15.30 3.37 20.07
C LYS A 121 14.50 4.67 19.94
N ASN A 122 14.09 5.22 21.09
CA ASN A 122 13.42 6.52 21.17
C ASN A 122 14.32 7.57 20.49
N SER A 123 13.86 8.15 19.39
CA SER A 123 14.63 9.12 18.63
C SER A 123 14.14 10.52 18.94
N ASP A 124 15.07 11.45 19.19
CA ASP A 124 14.80 12.88 19.31
C ASP A 124 14.12 13.46 18.03
N ASN A 125 14.06 12.66 16.95
CA ASN A 125 13.53 13.00 15.64
C ASN A 125 12.33 12.14 15.23
N TRP A 126 11.46 11.76 16.17
CA TRP A 126 10.24 10.98 15.88
C TRP A 126 9.38 11.56 14.76
N ALA A 127 9.23 12.89 14.74
CA ALA A 127 8.50 13.60 13.69
C ALA A 127 9.13 13.43 12.30
N LEU A 128 10.46 13.36 12.23
CA LEU A 128 11.19 13.10 10.99
C LEU A 128 10.92 11.67 10.48
N GLY A 129 10.89 10.68 11.38
CA GLY A 129 10.52 9.30 11.04
C GLY A 129 9.10 9.21 10.46
N SER A 130 8.15 9.92 11.09
CA SER A 130 6.77 10.03 10.59
C SER A 130 6.70 10.71 9.22
N LEU A 131 7.51 11.75 8.99
CA LEU A 131 7.59 12.44 7.69
C LEU A 131 8.13 11.51 6.59
N PHE A 132 9.20 10.76 6.85
CA PHE A 132 9.71 9.78 5.89
C PHE A 132 8.68 8.69 5.57
N LEU A 133 7.91 8.23 6.57
CA LEU A 133 6.83 7.27 6.35
C LEU A 133 5.65 7.87 5.57
N ALA A 134 5.33 9.14 5.77
CA ALA A 134 4.33 9.84 4.96
C ALA A 134 4.78 9.92 3.49
N CYS A 135 6.04 10.28 3.24
CA CYS A 135 6.63 10.26 1.90
C CYS A 135 6.63 8.84 1.29
N ALA A 136 6.97 7.81 2.07
CA ALA A 136 6.87 6.42 1.61
C ALA A 136 5.42 6.04 1.24
N THR A 137 4.45 6.45 2.07
CA THR A 137 3.02 6.20 1.82
C THR A 137 2.53 6.92 0.56
N LEU A 138 3.01 8.13 0.30
CA LEU A 138 2.78 8.83 -0.95
C LEU A 138 3.37 8.06 -2.15
N SER A 139 4.62 7.59 -2.04
CA SER A 139 5.27 6.79 -3.09
C SER A 139 4.50 5.51 -3.39
N ILE A 140 4.04 4.76 -2.39
CA ILE A 140 3.24 3.55 -2.63
C ILE A 140 1.86 3.87 -3.21
N SER A 141 1.26 5.02 -2.90
CA SER A 141 0.03 5.47 -3.55
C SER A 141 0.24 5.81 -5.03
N ILE A 142 1.32 6.50 -5.38
CA ILE A 142 1.72 6.75 -6.78
C ILE A 142 1.96 5.42 -7.50
N TRP A 143 2.69 4.53 -6.85
CA TRP A 143 2.95 3.19 -7.35
C TRP A 143 1.68 2.42 -7.71
N ASN A 144 0.69 2.43 -6.81
CA ASN A 144 -0.58 1.74 -7.04
C ASN A 144 -1.32 2.28 -8.26
N ILE A 145 -1.26 3.60 -8.54
CA ILE A 145 -1.84 4.19 -9.75
C ILE A 145 -1.11 3.72 -11.01
N ILE A 146 0.22 3.79 -11.01
CA ILE A 146 1.05 3.28 -12.11
C ILE A 146 0.77 1.80 -12.36
N GLN A 147 0.63 1.02 -11.29
CA GLN A 147 0.37 -0.41 -11.37
C GLN A 147 -1.01 -0.70 -11.95
N LEU A 148 -2.04 0.08 -11.59
CA LEU A 148 -3.38 -0.04 -12.16
C LEU A 148 -3.37 0.24 -13.68
N ASP A 149 -2.71 1.30 -14.10
CA ASP A 149 -2.54 1.65 -15.52
C ASP A 149 -1.76 0.58 -16.29
N THR A 150 -0.71 0.03 -15.67
CA THR A 150 0.09 -1.07 -16.25
C THR A 150 -0.75 -2.33 -16.45
N VAL A 151 -1.62 -2.66 -15.50
CA VAL A 151 -2.53 -3.83 -15.59
C VAL A 151 -3.50 -3.68 -16.77
N GLN A 152 -3.96 -2.46 -17.05
CA GLN A 152 -4.88 -2.20 -18.17
C GLN A 152 -4.16 -2.22 -19.53
N LYS A 153 -2.92 -1.73 -19.61
CA LYS A 153 -2.19 -1.57 -20.89
C LYS A 153 -1.42 -2.81 -21.33
N TYR A 154 -0.97 -3.67 -20.42
CA TYR A 154 -0.05 -4.77 -20.74
C TYR A 154 -0.66 -6.15 -20.48
N PRO A 155 -0.75 -7.04 -21.49
CA PRO A 155 -1.26 -8.41 -21.30
C PRO A 155 -0.32 -9.30 -20.46
N GLN A 156 0.97 -8.92 -20.33
CA GLN A 156 1.97 -9.65 -19.54
C GLN A 156 2.45 -8.83 -18.33
N VAL A 157 1.50 -8.35 -17.51
CA VAL A 157 1.74 -7.48 -16.34
C VAL A 157 2.88 -7.99 -15.45
N MET A 158 2.90 -9.30 -15.14
CA MET A 158 3.89 -9.87 -14.22
C MET A 158 5.33 -9.71 -14.70
N LYS A 159 5.58 -9.71 -16.02
CA LYS A 159 6.93 -9.50 -16.58
C LYS A 159 7.36 -8.04 -16.48
N VAL A 160 6.44 -7.11 -16.69
CA VAL A 160 6.71 -5.67 -16.54
C VAL A 160 6.99 -5.36 -15.07
N VAL A 161 6.18 -5.92 -14.17
CA VAL A 161 6.33 -5.77 -12.72
C VAL A 161 7.67 -6.32 -12.23
N SER A 162 8.06 -7.52 -12.67
CA SER A 162 9.34 -8.08 -12.28
C SER A 162 10.52 -7.26 -12.82
N ALA A 163 10.43 -6.75 -14.06
CA ALA A 163 11.50 -5.97 -14.67
C ALA A 163 11.79 -4.66 -13.91
N TYR A 164 10.76 -3.83 -13.65
CA TYR A 164 10.99 -2.59 -12.90
C TYR A 164 11.36 -2.86 -11.43
N SER A 165 10.95 -4.00 -10.86
CA SER A 165 11.24 -4.34 -9.45
C SER A 165 12.69 -4.76 -9.31
N LEU A 166 13.20 -5.53 -10.28
CA LEU A 166 14.63 -5.84 -10.38
C LEU A 166 15.48 -4.59 -10.56
N ALA A 167 15.02 -3.64 -11.39
CA ALA A 167 15.69 -2.35 -11.54
C ALA A 167 15.69 -1.55 -10.22
N GLY A 168 14.56 -1.53 -9.50
CA GLY A 168 14.47 -0.90 -8.17
C GLY A 168 15.38 -1.56 -7.14
N THR A 169 15.44 -2.90 -7.11
CA THR A 169 16.38 -3.65 -6.25
C THR A 169 17.82 -3.31 -6.57
N LEU A 170 18.18 -3.19 -7.85
CA LEU A 170 19.53 -2.79 -8.26
C LEU A 170 19.85 -1.36 -7.80
N GLN A 171 18.91 -0.42 -7.92
CA GLN A 171 19.06 0.95 -7.40
C GLN A 171 19.25 0.94 -5.87
N CYS A 172 18.47 0.14 -5.13
CA CYS A 172 18.64 -0.03 -3.68
C CYS A 172 20.00 -0.62 -3.31
N ALA A 173 20.48 -1.63 -4.07
CA ALA A 173 21.77 -2.24 -3.84
C ALA A 173 22.93 -1.26 -4.08
N ILE A 174 22.86 -0.48 -5.17
CA ILE A 174 23.84 0.57 -5.46
C ILE A 174 23.84 1.62 -4.34
N PHE A 175 22.67 2.12 -3.95
CA PHE A 175 22.55 3.10 -2.87
C PHE A 175 23.09 2.57 -1.53
N SER A 176 22.78 1.31 -1.20
CA SER A 176 23.28 0.67 0.01
C SER A 176 24.81 0.54 -0.02
N ALA A 177 25.40 0.20 -1.17
CA ALA A 177 26.86 0.12 -1.35
C ALA A 177 27.56 1.47 -1.20
N PHE A 178 26.88 2.57 -1.54
CA PHE A 178 27.37 3.93 -1.28
C PHE A 178 27.22 4.35 0.17
N MET A 179 26.11 3.99 0.84
CA MET A 179 25.84 4.38 2.22
C MET A 179 26.66 3.59 3.24
N GLU A 180 26.95 2.32 2.95
CA GLU A 180 27.76 1.45 3.79
C GLU A 180 28.93 0.89 2.96
N PRO A 181 30.05 1.64 2.83
CA PRO A 181 31.21 1.24 2.03
C PRO A 181 32.01 0.10 2.68
N ASP A 182 31.83 -0.12 3.98
CA ASP A 182 32.60 -1.09 4.74
C ASP A 182 32.19 -2.52 4.38
N LEU A 183 33.07 -3.23 3.67
CA LEU A 183 32.89 -4.62 3.23
C LEU A 183 32.63 -5.61 4.39
N SER A 184 33.02 -5.25 5.61
CA SER A 184 32.72 -6.03 6.82
C SER A 184 31.22 -6.07 7.13
N ALA A 185 30.47 -4.98 6.89
CA ALA A 185 29.03 -4.93 7.09
C ALA A 185 28.26 -5.78 6.07
N TRP A 186 28.84 -5.99 4.89
CA TRP A 186 28.29 -6.87 3.84
C TRP A 186 28.59 -8.34 4.08
N LYS A 187 29.50 -8.64 5.01
CA LYS A 187 29.88 -10.01 5.33
C LYS A 187 28.76 -10.66 6.15
N LEU A 188 27.98 -11.48 5.46
CA LEU A 188 26.88 -12.22 6.05
C LEU A 188 27.44 -13.39 6.88
N GLU A 189 27.60 -13.18 8.18
CA GLU A 189 28.01 -14.25 9.09
C GLU A 189 26.82 -15.19 9.35
N LEU A 190 27.09 -16.50 9.51
CA LEU A 190 26.08 -17.53 9.80
C LEU A 190 25.59 -17.45 11.26
N ASN A 191 25.18 -16.25 11.68
CA ASN A 191 24.66 -15.93 13.01
C ASN A 191 23.13 -15.84 12.98
N MET A 192 22.50 -15.58 14.14
CA MET A 192 21.04 -15.44 14.27
C MET A 192 20.43 -14.39 13.31
N ASP A 193 21.20 -13.37 12.94
CA ASP A 193 20.78 -12.32 12.01
C ASP A 193 20.51 -12.87 10.60
N PHE A 194 21.32 -13.83 10.14
CA PHE A 194 21.10 -14.49 8.85
C PHE A 194 19.79 -15.28 8.83
N TYR A 195 19.52 -16.03 9.91
CA TYR A 195 18.26 -16.76 10.06
C TYR A 195 17.06 -15.80 10.11
N LEU A 196 17.20 -14.66 10.77
CA LEU A 196 16.15 -13.64 10.84
C LEU A 196 15.83 -13.03 9.47
N ILE A 197 16.86 -12.75 8.66
CA ILE A 197 16.71 -12.24 7.29
C ILE A 197 15.96 -13.27 6.42
N ILE A 198 16.38 -14.54 6.46
CA ILE A 198 15.72 -15.61 5.71
C ILE A 198 14.26 -15.77 6.15
N ALA A 199 14.01 -15.84 7.46
CA ALA A 199 12.67 -15.97 8.00
C ALA A 199 11.78 -14.80 7.55
N THR A 200 12.26 -13.56 7.65
CA THR A 200 11.54 -12.36 7.22
C THR A 200 11.24 -12.38 5.73
N GLY A 201 12.17 -12.87 4.88
CA GLY A 201 11.95 -13.03 3.45
C GLY A 201 10.89 -14.07 3.11
N ILE A 202 10.92 -15.25 3.76
CA ILE A 202 9.95 -16.32 3.54
C ILE A 202 8.55 -15.88 3.97
N PHE A 203 8.41 -15.38 5.20
CA PHE A 203 7.13 -14.92 5.74
C PHE A 203 6.61 -13.68 4.99
N GLY A 204 7.49 -12.69 4.80
CA GLY A 204 7.16 -11.40 4.22
C GLY A 204 6.88 -11.45 2.73
N SER A 205 7.52 -12.33 1.96
CA SER A 205 7.34 -12.39 0.50
C SER A 205 6.48 -13.56 0.07
N ILE A 206 6.86 -14.79 0.41
CA ILE A 206 6.21 -15.98 -0.14
C ILE A 206 4.87 -16.21 0.56
N ILE A 207 4.89 -16.45 1.87
CA ILE A 207 3.68 -16.85 2.61
C ILE A 207 2.64 -15.74 2.56
N ARG A 208 3.02 -14.51 2.93
CA ARG A 208 2.09 -13.36 2.92
C ARG A 208 1.46 -13.17 1.55
N THR A 209 2.25 -13.11 0.48
CA THR A 209 1.71 -12.81 -0.86
C THR A 209 0.83 -13.96 -1.38
N SER A 210 1.23 -15.21 -1.16
CA SER A 210 0.41 -16.37 -1.53
C SER A 210 -0.95 -16.38 -0.83
N VAL A 211 -0.98 -16.09 0.48
CA VAL A 211 -2.21 -15.98 1.25
C VAL A 211 -3.06 -14.81 0.74
N GLN A 212 -2.46 -13.63 0.54
CA GLN A 212 -3.16 -12.45 0.02
C GLN A 212 -3.81 -12.73 -1.34
N VAL A 213 -3.08 -13.32 -2.28
CA VAL A 213 -3.61 -13.65 -3.61
C VAL A 213 -4.72 -14.69 -3.52
N LYS A 214 -4.55 -15.75 -2.72
CA LYS A 214 -5.57 -16.80 -2.55
C LYS A 214 -6.86 -16.26 -1.92
N CYS A 215 -6.74 -15.47 -0.87
CA CYS A 215 -7.89 -14.85 -0.21
C CYS A 215 -8.61 -13.86 -1.11
N SER A 216 -7.88 -13.04 -1.87
CA SER A 216 -8.47 -12.10 -2.83
C SER A 216 -9.19 -12.81 -3.98
N LYS A 217 -8.70 -13.97 -4.43
CA LYS A 217 -9.40 -14.79 -5.43
C LYS A 217 -10.68 -15.44 -4.91
N MET A 218 -10.70 -15.84 -3.63
CA MET A 218 -11.85 -16.54 -3.04
C MET A 218 -13.01 -15.63 -2.62
N LYS A 219 -12.71 -14.46 -2.04
CA LYS A 219 -13.72 -13.56 -1.46
C LYS A 219 -13.78 -12.17 -2.11
N GLY A 220 -12.96 -11.94 -3.14
CA GLY A 220 -12.87 -10.67 -3.85
C GLY A 220 -11.72 -9.77 -3.37
N PRO A 221 -11.36 -8.76 -4.16
CA PRO A 221 -10.18 -7.91 -3.94
C PRO A 221 -10.27 -7.07 -2.64
N TYR A 222 -11.49 -6.84 -2.14
CA TYR A 222 -11.76 -6.04 -0.94
C TYR A 222 -11.68 -6.82 0.37
N TYR A 223 -11.63 -8.15 0.34
CA TYR A 223 -11.63 -8.95 1.56
C TYR A 223 -10.34 -8.83 2.37
N VAL A 224 -9.18 -8.97 1.72
CA VAL A 224 -7.86 -8.90 2.39
C VAL A 224 -7.59 -7.51 2.99
N PRO A 225 -7.86 -6.39 2.28
CA PRO A 225 -7.65 -5.05 2.83
C PRO A 225 -8.45 -4.76 4.11
N LEU A 226 -9.66 -5.31 4.29
CA LEU A 226 -10.47 -5.10 5.50
C LEU A 226 -9.79 -5.54 6.79
N PHE A 227 -8.86 -6.50 6.72
CA PHE A 227 -8.11 -6.98 7.89
C PHE A 227 -6.87 -6.13 8.22
N LYS A 228 -6.47 -5.18 7.36
CA LYS A 228 -5.27 -4.35 7.56
C LYS A 228 -5.27 -3.61 8.92
N PRO A 229 -6.36 -2.97 9.38
CA PRO A 229 -6.37 -2.28 10.68
C PRO A 229 -6.19 -3.20 11.88
N PHE A 230 -6.60 -4.48 11.77
CA PHE A 230 -6.34 -5.47 12.83
C PHE A 230 -4.84 -5.72 13.04
N GLY A 231 -4.00 -5.40 12.06
CA GLY A 231 -2.55 -5.40 12.22
C GLY A 231 -2.08 -4.52 13.36
N ILE A 232 -2.74 -3.38 13.61
CA ILE A 232 -2.40 -2.49 14.75
C ILE A 232 -2.69 -3.17 16.08
N LEU A 233 -3.80 -3.91 16.19
CA LEU A 233 -4.16 -4.62 17.42
C LEU A 233 -3.10 -5.65 17.77
N TRP A 234 -2.71 -6.48 16.80
CA TRP A 234 -1.64 -7.47 16.99
C TRP A 234 -0.27 -6.83 17.25
N ALA A 235 0.07 -5.77 16.51
CA ALA A 235 1.32 -5.02 16.72
C ALA A 235 1.38 -4.40 18.12
N SER A 236 0.26 -3.89 18.64
CA SER A 236 0.16 -3.35 19.99
C SER A 236 0.29 -4.43 21.05
N ILE A 237 -0.40 -5.57 20.88
CA ILE A 237 -0.30 -6.72 21.81
C ILE A 237 1.15 -7.21 21.89
N PHE A 238 1.79 -7.48 20.75
CA PHE A 238 3.17 -7.97 20.73
C PHE A 238 4.17 -6.91 21.17
N GLY A 239 3.99 -5.65 20.73
CA GLY A 239 4.86 -4.54 21.10
C GLY A 239 4.87 -4.25 22.61
N THR A 240 3.73 -4.36 23.28
CA THR A 240 3.63 -4.18 24.74
C THR A 240 4.00 -5.43 25.55
N SER A 241 3.78 -6.63 25.00
CA SER A 241 4.08 -7.90 25.69
C SER A 241 5.58 -8.20 25.70
N PHE A 242 6.26 -8.00 24.57
CA PHE A 242 7.68 -8.34 24.41
C PHE A 242 8.64 -7.19 24.71
N PHE A 243 8.21 -5.93 24.59
CA PHE A 243 9.10 -4.79 24.75
C PHE A 243 8.58 -3.80 25.79
N VAL A 244 9.52 -3.17 26.48
CA VAL A 244 9.28 -2.14 27.49
C VAL A 244 9.70 -0.81 26.87
N ASN A 245 8.98 0.29 27.17
CA ASN A 245 9.20 1.61 26.56
C ASN A 245 9.13 1.61 25.01
N SER A 246 8.39 0.69 24.41
CA SER A 246 8.34 0.50 22.95
C SER A 246 7.21 1.28 22.27
N LEU A 247 6.08 1.43 22.96
CA LEU A 247 4.86 1.96 22.40
C LEU A 247 4.32 3.10 23.22
N HIS A 248 4.10 4.20 22.52
CA HIS A 248 3.47 5.42 22.98
C HIS A 248 1.95 5.28 22.89
N TYR A 249 1.21 5.66 23.93
CA TYR A 249 -0.26 5.63 23.93
C TYR A 249 -0.85 6.41 22.76
N GLY A 250 -0.25 7.54 22.42
CA GLY A 250 -0.76 8.40 21.36
C GLY A 250 -0.59 7.84 19.95
N SER A 251 0.45 7.03 19.71
CA SER A 251 0.59 6.33 18.42
C SER A 251 -0.45 5.22 18.28
N VAL A 252 -0.76 4.45 19.34
CA VAL A 252 -1.86 3.46 19.29
C VAL A 252 -3.20 4.15 19.04
N LEU A 253 -3.46 5.27 19.72
CA LEU A 253 -4.69 6.04 19.55
C LEU A 253 -4.81 6.63 18.14
N GLY A 254 -3.76 7.27 17.64
CA GLY A 254 -3.70 7.82 16.27
C GLY A 254 -3.88 6.74 15.21
N ALA A 255 -3.23 5.59 15.38
CA ALA A 255 -3.38 4.42 14.51
C ALA A 255 -4.81 3.86 14.52
N ALA A 256 -5.46 3.78 15.69
CA ALA A 256 -6.85 3.34 15.81
C ALA A 256 -7.82 4.30 15.09
N ILE A 257 -7.65 5.61 15.28
CA ILE A 257 -8.42 6.63 14.56
C ILE A 257 -8.20 6.50 13.05
N ALA A 258 -6.95 6.39 12.60
CA ALA A 258 -6.60 6.20 11.19
C ALA A 258 -7.22 4.90 10.62
N GLY A 259 -7.27 3.84 11.41
CA GLY A 259 -7.92 2.57 11.05
C GLY A 259 -9.43 2.69 10.86
N THR A 260 -10.12 3.48 11.68
CA THR A 260 -11.56 3.74 11.47
C THR A 260 -11.81 4.53 10.17
N GLY A 261 -10.96 5.54 9.89
CA GLY A 261 -11.00 6.28 8.63
C GLY A 261 -10.75 5.36 7.42
N TYR A 262 -9.78 4.45 7.53
CA TYR A 262 -9.47 3.47 6.50
C TYR A 262 -10.66 2.59 6.16
N LEU A 263 -11.34 2.03 7.18
CA LEU A 263 -12.53 1.19 6.98
C LEU A 263 -13.66 1.97 6.31
N LEU A 264 -13.84 3.25 6.66
CA LEU A 264 -14.84 4.10 6.02
C LEU A 264 -14.51 4.35 4.54
N ILE A 265 -13.23 4.58 4.20
CA ILE A 265 -12.79 4.71 2.81
C ILE A 265 -13.02 3.39 2.06
N MET A 266 -12.65 2.25 2.64
CA MET A 266 -12.87 0.94 2.04
C MET A 266 -14.35 0.65 1.80
N TRP A 267 -15.19 0.92 2.79
CA TRP A 267 -16.65 0.79 2.67
C TRP A 267 -17.20 1.65 1.52
N SER A 268 -16.72 2.89 1.39
CA SER A 268 -17.12 3.78 0.28
C SER A 268 -16.62 3.32 -1.09
N GLN A 269 -15.51 2.56 -1.16
CA GLN A 269 -15.01 1.94 -2.40
C GLN A 269 -15.90 0.77 -2.80
N VAL A 270 -16.16 -0.15 -1.87
CA VAL A 270 -17.04 -1.31 -2.10
C VAL A 270 -18.41 -0.86 -2.60
N GLN A 271 -19.01 0.14 -1.95
CA GLN A 271 -20.31 0.66 -2.39
C GLN A 271 -20.30 1.32 -3.77
N ARG A 272 -19.14 1.83 -4.23
CA ARG A 272 -19.02 2.43 -5.57
C ARG A 272 -18.90 1.38 -6.64
N ASP A 273 -18.13 0.34 -6.40
CA ASP A 273 -17.95 -0.73 -7.37
C ASP A 273 -19.24 -1.53 -7.56
N VAL A 274 -19.92 -1.90 -6.47
CA VAL A 274 -21.26 -2.54 -6.53
C VAL A 274 -22.25 -1.72 -7.37
N GLN A 275 -22.18 -0.39 -7.28
CA GLN A 275 -23.07 0.48 -8.06
C GLN A 275 -22.67 0.53 -9.54
N LYS A 276 -21.38 0.50 -9.86
CA LYS A 276 -20.91 0.44 -11.25
C LYS A 276 -21.36 -0.86 -11.91
N ASP A 277 -21.19 -1.98 -11.21
CA ASP A 277 -21.62 -3.30 -11.69
C ASP A 277 -23.13 -3.31 -11.99
N MET A 278 -23.95 -2.75 -11.09
CA MET A 278 -25.41 -2.63 -11.32
C MET A 278 -25.79 -1.73 -12.51
N VAL A 279 -24.99 -0.72 -12.83
CA VAL A 279 -25.25 0.18 -13.96
C VAL A 279 -24.82 -0.48 -15.28
N GLU A 280 -23.67 -1.16 -15.29
CA GLU A 280 -23.21 -1.94 -16.44
C GLU A 280 -24.16 -3.11 -16.75
N GLU A 281 -24.66 -3.81 -15.74
CA GLU A 281 -25.65 -4.88 -15.91
C GLU A 281 -26.96 -4.36 -16.53
N LYS A 282 -27.45 -3.20 -16.08
CA LYS A 282 -28.64 -2.56 -16.67
C LYS A 282 -28.40 -2.10 -18.12
N ALA A 283 -27.23 -1.53 -18.41
CA ALA A 283 -26.88 -1.10 -19.75
C ALA A 283 -26.79 -2.29 -20.72
N ASN A 284 -26.18 -3.40 -20.29
CA ASN A 284 -26.10 -4.62 -21.09
C ASN A 284 -27.49 -5.26 -21.31
N HIS A 285 -28.37 -5.27 -20.32
CA HIS A 285 -29.74 -5.75 -20.49
C HIS A 285 -30.57 -4.87 -21.45
N GLN A 286 -30.34 -3.56 -21.49
CA GLN A 286 -30.98 -2.67 -22.45
C GLN A 286 -30.46 -2.87 -23.88
N LEU A 287 -29.16 -3.11 -24.07
CA LEU A 287 -28.58 -3.45 -25.37
C LEU A 287 -29.11 -4.79 -25.92
N ASP A 288 -29.22 -5.81 -25.07
CA ASP A 288 -29.74 -7.14 -25.46
C ASP A 288 -31.26 -7.08 -25.77
N SER A 289 -31.99 -6.15 -25.14
CA SER A 289 -33.41 -5.92 -25.42
C SER A 289 -33.63 -5.15 -26.72
N ASP A 290 -32.77 -4.19 -27.07
CA ASP A 290 -32.86 -3.42 -28.32
C ASP A 290 -32.49 -4.27 -29.55
N ASP A 291 -31.47 -5.14 -29.44
CA ASP A 291 -31.11 -6.09 -30.51
C ASP A 291 -32.25 -7.09 -30.79
N GLN A 292 -33.06 -7.44 -29.78
CA GLN A 292 -34.24 -8.31 -29.94
C GLN A 292 -35.47 -7.58 -30.53
N ILE A 293 -35.51 -6.25 -30.50
CA ILE A 293 -36.63 -5.44 -31.02
C ILE A 293 -36.44 -5.05 -32.49
N THR A 294 -35.27 -5.26 -33.11
CA THR A 294 -35.13 -5.13 -34.57
C THR A 294 -35.92 -6.25 -35.27
N PRO A 295 -37.14 -5.99 -35.80
CA PRO A 295 -37.89 -7.03 -36.47
C PRO A 295 -37.21 -7.25 -37.82
N LEU A 296 -37.05 -8.51 -38.21
CA LEU A 296 -36.72 -8.91 -39.58
C LEU A 296 -37.84 -8.44 -40.53
N LEU A 297 -37.84 -7.15 -40.87
CA LEU A 297 -38.65 -6.54 -41.93
C LEU A 297 -37.73 -6.21 -43.09
N LEU A 298 -37.30 -7.25 -43.83
CA LEU A 298 -37.01 -7.07 -45.24
C LEU A 298 -37.19 -8.41 -45.97
N GLY A 299 -38.18 -8.45 -46.85
CA GLY A 299 -38.27 -9.45 -47.92
C GLY A 299 -39.38 -10.48 -47.73
N ASN A 300 -40.63 -10.03 -47.66
CA ASN A 300 -41.76 -10.89 -47.99
C ASN A 300 -42.80 -10.10 -48.80
N ASP A 301 -42.39 -9.62 -49.96
CA ASP A 301 -43.28 -9.22 -51.05
C ASP A 301 -42.71 -9.83 -52.33
N ASP A 302 -43.33 -10.91 -52.78
CA ASP A 302 -43.71 -11.18 -54.18
C ASP A 302 -43.99 -12.68 -54.38
N VAL A 303 -45.25 -13.04 -54.15
CA VAL A 303 -45.87 -14.28 -54.62
C VAL A 303 -47.05 -13.89 -55.54
N ASP A 304 -46.96 -14.41 -56.77
CA ASP A 304 -47.99 -14.67 -57.79
C ASP A 304 -48.53 -13.52 -58.69
N GLN A 305 -48.40 -13.66 -60.02
CA GLN A 305 -49.39 -14.34 -60.89
C GLN A 305 -49.02 -14.28 -62.40
N VAL A 306 -49.13 -15.44 -63.06
CA VAL A 306 -49.49 -15.76 -64.47
C VAL A 306 -48.81 -15.01 -65.63
#